data_AF-A0AB33E7I0-F1
#
_entry.id   AF-A0AB33E7I0-F1
#
_cell.length_a   1.000
_cell.length_b   1.000
_cell.length_c   1.000
_cell.angle_alpha   90.00
_cell.angle_beta   90.00
_cell.angle_gamma   90.00
#
_symmetry.space_group_name_H-M   'P 1'
#
loop_
_entity.id
_entity.type
_entity.pdbx_description
1 polymer ?
#
loop_
_entity_poly.entity_id
_entity_poly.type
_entity_poly.pdbx_seq_one_letter_code
_entity_poly.pdbx_strand_id
1 'polypeptide(L)'
;MDQMLLVRSAERLEEVVSKYSSADTEVRGLFESLSKLIADARAGKIVSPMEWRDVPGAYGFTEGGLRKYADLEIAYAEFKIEITGGESPFLRNLRLKSSGEA
;
A
#
# COMPACT_ATOMS: atom_id res chain seq x y z
N MET A 1 7.47 5.98 -11.75
CA MET A 1 6.12 5.85 -11.18
C MET A 1 5.23 5.21 -12.21
N ASP A 2 4.89 3.95 -11.97
CA ASP A 2 4.18 3.12 -12.93
C ASP A 2 2.71 3.08 -12.53
N GLN A 3 1.85 3.82 -13.25
CA GLN A 3 0.43 3.92 -12.92
C GLN A 3 -0.24 2.53 -12.84
N MET A 4 0.18 1.59 -13.69
CA MET A 4 -0.34 0.23 -13.71
C MET A 4 0.05 -0.58 -12.46
N LEU A 5 1.25 -0.38 -11.92
CA LEU A 5 1.69 -1.02 -10.67
C LEU A 5 1.01 -0.36 -9.46
N LEU A 6 0.88 0.98 -9.46
CA LEU A 6 0.14 1.71 -8.45
C LEU A 6 -1.30 1.19 -8.32
N VAL A 7 -2.02 1.04 -9.43
CA VAL A 7 -3.39 0.51 -9.46
C VAL A 7 -3.44 -0.90 -8.88
N ARG A 8 -2.54 -1.80 -9.32
CA ARG A 8 -2.50 -3.18 -8.81
C ARG A 8 -2.21 -3.25 -7.31
N SER A 9 -1.25 -2.46 -6.83
CA SER A 9 -0.93 -2.39 -5.40
C SER A 9 -2.08 -1.79 -4.59
N ALA A 10 -2.81 -0.82 -5.17
CA ALA A 10 -3.99 -0.22 -4.55
C ALA A 10 -5.15 -1.22 -4.38
N GLU A 11 -5.44 -2.01 -5.41
CA GLU A 11 -6.45 -3.08 -5.36
C GLU A 11 -6.07 -4.16 -4.33
N ARG A 12 -4.81 -4.58 -4.32
CA ARG A 12 -4.31 -5.54 -3.32
C ARG A 12 -4.44 -5.00 -1.89
N LEU A 13 -4.08 -3.74 -1.67
CA LEU A 13 -4.20 -3.08 -0.37
C LEU A 13 -5.67 -3.00 0.09
N GLU A 14 -6.59 -2.68 -0.83
CA GLU A 14 -8.04 -2.68 -0.58
C GLU A 14 -8.53 -4.07 -0.13
N GLU A 15 -8.14 -5.14 -0.82
CA GLU A 15 -8.54 -6.49 -0.45
C GLU A 15 -8.05 -6.89 0.96
N VAL A 16 -6.79 -6.59 1.26
CA VAL A 16 -6.17 -6.96 2.55
C VAL A 16 -6.78 -6.14 3.68
N VAL A 17 -6.86 -4.82 3.53
CA VAL A 17 -7.41 -3.93 4.56
C VAL A 17 -8.90 -4.21 4.78
N SER A 18 -9.66 -4.55 3.72
CA SER A 18 -11.08 -4.93 3.84
C SER A 18 -11.27 -6.18 4.69
N LYS A 19 -10.39 -7.18 4.61
CA LYS A 19 -10.45 -8.39 5.45
C LYS A 19 -10.35 -8.07 6.94
N TYR A 20 -9.47 -7.13 7.31
CA TYR A 20 -9.21 -6.78 8.71
C TYR A 20 -10.07 -5.60 9.20
N SER A 21 -10.69 -4.83 8.29
CA SER A 21 -11.55 -3.68 8.62
C SER A 21 -12.78 -4.03 9.46
N SER A 22 -13.22 -5.30 9.41
CA SER A 22 -14.32 -5.81 10.24
C SER A 22 -13.86 -6.23 11.65
N ALA A 23 -12.56 -6.47 11.84
CA ALA A 23 -11.98 -6.94 13.09
C ALA A 23 -11.33 -5.82 13.91
N ASP A 24 -10.63 -4.87 13.25
CA ASP A 24 -9.94 -3.76 13.90
C ASP A 24 -10.46 -2.41 13.39
N THR A 25 -10.91 -1.58 14.33
CA THR A 25 -11.34 -0.20 14.03
C THR A 25 -10.19 0.68 13.54
N GLU A 26 -8.96 0.43 13.98
CA GLU A 26 -7.75 1.10 13.46
C GLU A 26 -7.56 0.80 11.97
N VAL A 27 -7.74 -0.47 11.56
CA VAL A 27 -7.64 -0.87 10.16
C VAL A 27 -8.76 -0.24 9.34
N ARG A 28 -9.97 -0.13 9.90
CA ARG A 28 -11.08 0.55 9.25
C ARG A 28 -10.81 2.03 9.00
N GLY A 29 -10.30 2.75 10.00
CA GLY A 29 -9.93 4.17 9.84
C GLY A 29 -8.81 4.38 8.83
N LEU A 30 -7.84 3.46 8.79
CA LEU A 30 -6.82 3.40 7.74
C LEU A 30 -7.47 3.20 6.36
N PHE A 31 -8.39 2.25 6.22
CA PHE A 31 -9.07 1.96 4.96
C PHE A 31 -9.84 3.16 4.44
N GLU A 32 -10.61 3.87 5.28
CA GLU A 32 -11.36 5.05 4.84
C GLU A 32 -10.42 6.17 4.35
N SER A 33 -9.27 6.35 5.04
CA SER A 33 -8.24 7.32 4.63
C SER A 33 -7.59 6.92 3.29
N LEU A 34 -7.31 5.62 3.11
CA LEU A 34 -6.69 5.09 1.90
C LEU A 34 -7.66 4.94 0.74
N SER A 35 -8.95 4.72 0.99
CA SER A 35 -9.96 4.47 -0.05
C SER A 35 -10.03 5.64 -1.02
N LYS A 36 -9.92 6.87 -0.52
CA LYS A 36 -9.80 8.07 -1.37
C LYS A 36 -8.55 8.01 -2.24
N LEU A 37 -7.40 7.70 -1.65
CA LEU A 37 -6.11 7.56 -2.36
C LEU A 37 -6.14 6.44 -3.42
N ILE A 38 -6.74 5.30 -3.09
CA ILE A 38 -6.92 4.13 -3.97
C ILE A 38 -7.82 4.51 -5.14
N ALA A 39 -8.92 5.22 -4.89
CA ALA A 39 -9.80 5.71 -5.95
C ALA A 39 -9.09 6.72 -6.86
N ASP A 40 -8.31 7.66 -6.30
CA ASP A 40 -7.51 8.61 -7.08
C ASP A 40 -6.41 7.90 -7.90
N ALA A 41 -5.77 6.87 -7.34
CA ALA A 41 -4.81 6.02 -8.05
C ALA A 41 -5.46 5.27 -9.21
N ARG A 42 -6.62 4.64 -9.00
CA ARG A 42 -7.41 3.94 -10.02
C ARG A 42 -7.92 4.87 -11.13
N ALA A 43 -8.27 6.10 -10.77
CA ALA A 43 -8.70 7.12 -11.72
C ALA A 43 -7.53 7.77 -12.48
N GLY A 44 -6.27 7.43 -12.17
CA GLY A 44 -5.10 8.08 -12.75
C GLY A 44 -4.97 9.56 -12.35
N LYS A 45 -5.60 9.97 -11.26
CA LYS A 45 -5.53 11.34 -10.72
C LYS A 45 -4.23 11.62 -9.99
N ILE A 46 -3.52 10.58 -9.56
CA ILE A 46 -2.19 10.71 -8.98
C ILE A 46 -1.18 10.88 -10.12
N VAL A 47 -0.97 12.15 -10.48
CA VAL A 47 -0.08 12.58 -11.57
C VAL A 47 1.32 12.96 -11.06
N SER A 48 1.53 13.00 -9.75
CA SER A 48 2.81 13.32 -9.12
C SER A 48 3.07 12.43 -7.92
N PRO A 49 4.32 12.04 -7.68
CA PRO A 49 4.69 11.24 -6.52
C PRO A 49 4.40 12.00 -5.23
N MET A 50 3.77 11.31 -4.27
CA MET A 50 3.55 11.84 -2.93
C MET A 50 4.81 11.67 -2.08
N GLU A 51 5.00 12.53 -1.08
CA GLU A 51 6.10 12.33 -0.13
C GLU A 51 5.80 11.17 0.82
N TRP A 52 6.85 10.48 1.25
CA TRP A 52 6.72 9.30 2.11
C TRP A 52 6.08 9.60 3.48
N ARG A 53 6.09 10.86 3.90
CA ARG A 53 5.45 11.38 5.11
C ARG A 53 3.99 11.80 4.89
N ASP A 54 3.61 12.07 3.65
CA ASP A 54 2.28 12.54 3.28
C ASP A 54 1.29 11.38 3.09
N VAL A 55 1.80 10.15 2.92
CA VAL A 55 0.94 8.96 2.78
C VAL A 55 0.23 8.66 4.11
N PRO A 56 -1.12 8.74 4.15
CA PRO A 56 -1.89 8.50 5.35
C PRO A 56 -1.80 7.05 5.78
N GLY A 57 -1.74 6.83 7.10
CA GLY A 57 -1.62 5.49 7.67
C GLY A 57 -0.23 5.09 8.13
N ALA A 58 0.81 5.83 7.74
CA ALA A 58 2.19 5.54 8.14
C ALA A 58 2.35 5.49 9.66
N TYR A 59 1.66 6.39 10.39
CA TYR A 59 1.64 6.42 11.85
C TYR A 59 1.10 5.12 12.48
N GLY A 60 0.05 4.53 11.89
CA GLY A 60 -0.53 3.29 12.40
C GLY A 60 0.39 2.07 12.25
N PHE A 61 1.32 2.10 11.28
CA PHE A 61 2.36 1.09 11.13
C PHE A 61 3.62 1.40 11.95
N THR A 62 3.97 2.66 12.19
CA THR A 62 5.18 2.99 12.98
C THR A 62 4.94 2.97 14.48
N GLU A 63 3.79 3.45 14.94
CA GLU A 63 3.44 3.55 16.37
C GLU A 63 2.23 2.71 16.77
N GLY A 64 1.39 2.31 15.81
CA GLY A 64 0.14 1.59 16.08
C GLY A 64 0.26 0.07 16.10
N GLY A 65 -0.89 -0.58 16.32
CA GLY A 65 -1.01 -2.05 16.35
C GLY A 65 -1.00 -2.71 14.97
N LEU A 66 -1.06 -1.95 13.87
CA LEU A 66 -1.25 -2.47 12.51
C LEU A 66 -0.09 -3.33 12.02
N ARG A 67 1.10 -3.15 12.61
CA ARG A 67 2.30 -3.98 12.42
C ARG A 67 2.10 -5.46 12.72
N LYS A 68 1.06 -5.82 13.48
CA LYS A 68 0.70 -7.22 13.76
C LYS A 68 0.26 -7.96 12.48
N TYR A 69 -0.15 -7.24 11.44
CA TYR A 69 -0.64 -7.78 10.19
C TYR A 69 0.43 -7.68 9.10
N ALA A 70 1.24 -8.73 8.94
CA ALA A 70 2.33 -8.75 7.95
C ALA A 70 1.82 -8.53 6.51
N ASP A 71 0.74 -9.19 6.10
CA ASP A 71 0.14 -8.99 4.77
C ASP A 71 -0.32 -7.53 4.54
N LEU A 72 -0.88 -6.90 5.58
CA LEU A 72 -1.32 -5.51 5.53
C LEU A 72 -0.13 -4.56 5.38
N GLU A 73 0.94 -4.80 6.15
CA GLU A 73 2.17 -4.01 6.07
C GLU A 73 2.83 -4.16 4.69
N ILE A 74 2.91 -5.39 4.16
CA ILE A 74 3.46 -5.65 2.83
C ILE A 74 2.65 -4.92 1.76
N ALA A 75 1.32 -5.11 1.73
CA ALA A 75 0.47 -4.45 0.73
C ALA A 75 0.54 -2.92 0.84
N TYR A 76 0.59 -2.39 2.06
CA TYR A 76 0.70 -0.95 2.30
C TYR A 76 2.07 -0.42 1.85
N ALA A 77 3.16 -1.12 2.17
CA ALA A 77 4.49 -0.76 1.73
C ALA A 77 4.59 -0.74 0.21
N GLU A 78 4.08 -1.78 -0.48
CA GLU A 78 4.06 -1.88 -1.95
C GLU A 78 3.31 -0.69 -2.56
N PHE A 79 2.11 -0.37 -2.07
CA PHE A 79 1.36 0.80 -2.53
C PHE A 79 2.10 2.11 -2.25
N LYS A 80 2.72 2.24 -1.07
CA LYS A 80 3.46 3.43 -0.64
C LYS A 80 4.71 3.66 -1.50
N ILE A 81 5.41 2.61 -1.89
CA ILE A 81 6.54 2.68 -2.82
C ILE A 81 6.07 3.19 -4.18
N GLU A 82 4.99 2.61 -4.69
CA GLU A 82 4.44 3.02 -5.98
C GLU A 82 3.94 4.47 -5.96
N ILE A 83 3.22 4.89 -4.91
CA ILE A 83 2.66 6.25 -4.80
C ILE A 83 3.72 7.34 -4.55
N THR A 84 4.90 6.96 -4.05
CA THR A 84 6.00 7.90 -3.80
C THR A 84 6.98 8.05 -4.97
N GLY A 85 6.69 7.42 -6.12
CA GLY A 85 7.51 7.56 -7.33
C GLY A 85 7.92 6.24 -7.96
N GLY A 86 7.56 5.12 -7.35
CA GLY A 86 7.86 3.79 -7.84
C GLY A 86 9.07 3.17 -7.17
N GLU A 87 9.08 1.85 -7.26
CA GLU A 87 10.12 0.99 -6.74
C GLU A 87 11.52 1.37 -7.24
N SER A 88 12.39 1.82 -6.32
CA SER A 88 13.82 1.73 -6.56
C SER A 88 14.12 0.28 -6.97
N PRO A 89 14.89 0.03 -8.04
CA PRO A 89 15.06 -1.29 -8.70
C PRO A 89 15.46 -2.46 -7.78
N PHE A 90 15.81 -2.17 -6.53
CA PHE A 90 16.15 -3.10 -5.46
C PHE A 90 14.99 -4.02 -5.01
N LEU A 91 13.77 -3.50 -4.88
CA LEU A 91 12.63 -4.29 -4.38
C LEU A 91 12.02 -5.17 -5.50
N ARG A 92 12.16 -4.75 -6.78
CA ARG A 92 11.78 -5.54 -7.95
C ARG A 92 12.54 -6.85 -8.00
N ASN A 93 13.81 -6.78 -7.61
CA ASN A 93 14.70 -7.93 -7.53
C ASN A 93 14.38 -8.85 -6.33
N LEU A 94 13.80 -8.32 -5.25
CA LEU A 94 13.34 -9.11 -4.09
C LEU A 94 12.06 -9.90 -4.42
N ARG A 95 11.09 -9.29 -5.12
CA ARG A 95 9.84 -9.96 -5.54
C ARG A 95 10.10 -11.08 -6.57
N LEU A 96 11.02 -10.87 -7.51
CA LEU A 96 11.45 -11.91 -8.46
C LEU A 96 12.13 -13.11 -7.79
N LYS A 97 12.71 -12.93 -6.59
CA LYS A 97 13.41 -13.99 -5.86
C LYS A 97 12.49 -14.88 -5.02
N SER A 98 11.25 -14.47 -4.74
CA SER A 98 10.26 -15.29 -4.02
C SER A 98 9.36 -16.14 -4.91
N SER A 99 9.53 -16.11 -6.24
CA SER A 99 8.85 -17.02 -7.19
C SER A 99 9.81 -17.92 -7.95
N GLY A 100 11.04 -18.06 -7.46
CA GLY A 100 12.08 -18.91 -8.02
C GLY A 100 12.52 -20.01 -7.05
N GLU A 101 11.58 -20.80 -6.54
CA GLU A 101 11.86 -22.16 -6.08
C GLU A 101 10.89 -23.10 -6.81
N ALA A 102 11.43 -23.78 -7.81
CA ALA A 102 10.88 -24.97 -8.44
C ALA A 102 12.00 -26.01 -8.50
#